data_AF-A0A952V5G2-F1
#
_entry.id   AF-A0A952V5G2-F1
#
_cell.length_a   1.000
_cell.length_b   1.000
_cell.length_c   1.000
_cell.angle_alpha   90.00
_cell.angle_beta   90.00
_cell.angle_gamma   90.00
#
_symmetry.space_group_name_H-M   'P 1'
#
loop_
_entity.id
_entity.type
_entity.pdbx_description
1 polymer ?
#
loop_
_entity_poly.entity_id
_entity_poly.type
_entity_poly.pdbx_seq_one_letter_code
_entity_poly.pdbx_strand_id
1 'polypeptide(L)'
;MAQRTTKPKKRGAMPPTKKRAAAAGSYADLSDIMGPPTMSRLSHRANYDVHTVREKPLVLYEDHRSLFFVLWYALHAAKVIERAPLLIYFDGHDDAKPVSGKALARLRELRAGAPTAREVFDFVEWELSPLDDDWLLAAMELGLVGDAICVGASCTPNLDSHADLDPEAVESARRMRELFSGAKGKDEPHRVLPGRGEELCARYEDHGGDSHRIWLLPHLWKALATRGALEDAVRASYFGSLWDALDWDPSSGWFKGTTGLTPIVLDVDLDCFAISAEGGTFAWPPRFFKRFTERSDSGQTALDFLAGLEHRVAFRTVARESPYCGGTADSENILASLDHVLWNGELLDL
;
A
#
# COMPACT_ATOMS: atom_id res chain seq x y z
N MET A 1 70.07 26.71 -10.12
CA MET A 1 68.66 26.58 -10.55
C MET A 1 68.61 25.70 -11.79
N ALA A 2 68.19 24.44 -11.66
CA ALA A 2 67.92 23.55 -12.79
C ALA A 2 66.71 22.69 -12.40
N GLN A 3 65.55 22.99 -13.00
CA GLN A 3 64.29 22.30 -12.74
C GLN A 3 64.29 20.95 -13.47
N ARG A 4 64.23 19.85 -12.71
CA ARG A 4 63.99 18.50 -13.23
C ARG A 4 62.51 18.34 -13.53
N THR A 5 62.18 18.12 -14.80
CA THR A 5 60.84 17.78 -15.26
C THR A 5 60.66 16.26 -15.23
N THR A 6 59.79 15.75 -14.35
CA THR A 6 59.40 14.34 -14.32
C THR A 6 58.18 14.12 -15.21
N LYS A 7 58.32 13.29 -16.25
CA LYS A 7 57.22 12.84 -17.11
C LYS A 7 56.28 11.88 -16.33
N PRO A 8 54.95 11.92 -16.57
CA PRO A 8 54.01 11.02 -15.93
C PRO A 8 54.06 9.61 -16.54
N LYS A 9 54.05 8.59 -15.67
CA LYS A 9 53.93 7.16 -16.03
C LYS A 9 52.51 6.89 -16.57
N LYS A 10 52.41 6.38 -17.80
CA LYS A 10 51.16 5.80 -18.35
C LYS A 10 50.73 4.60 -17.50
N ARG A 11 49.53 4.65 -16.91
CA ARG A 11 48.87 3.48 -16.29
C ARG A 11 48.41 2.54 -17.41
N GLY A 12 48.86 1.28 -17.38
CA GLY A 12 48.41 0.23 -18.29
C GLY A 12 46.94 -0.12 -18.03
N ALA A 13 46.20 -0.37 -19.10
CA ALA A 13 44.80 -0.82 -19.04
C ALA A 13 44.70 -2.19 -18.33
N MET A 14 43.75 -2.32 -17.40
CA MET A 14 43.38 -3.61 -16.83
C MET A 14 42.71 -4.50 -17.89
N PRO A 15 43.04 -5.80 -17.96
CA PRO A 15 42.33 -6.73 -18.82
C PRO A 15 40.89 -6.94 -18.32
N PRO A 16 39.92 -7.20 -19.22
CA PRO A 16 38.53 -7.40 -18.85
C PRO A 16 38.39 -8.64 -17.97
N THR A 17 37.80 -8.47 -16.80
CA THR A 17 37.43 -9.55 -15.89
C THR A 17 36.37 -10.42 -16.57
N LYS A 18 36.68 -11.70 -16.76
CA LYS A 18 35.72 -12.71 -17.20
C LYS A 18 34.57 -12.75 -16.19
N LYS A 19 33.35 -12.45 -16.63
CA LYS A 19 32.11 -12.70 -15.88
C LYS A 19 32.11 -14.17 -15.48
N ARG A 20 32.29 -14.46 -14.18
CA ARG A 20 31.94 -15.75 -13.61
C ARG A 20 30.42 -15.84 -13.64
N ALA A 21 29.88 -16.79 -14.39
CA ALA A 21 28.51 -17.23 -14.21
C ALA A 21 28.37 -17.69 -12.75
N ALA A 22 27.63 -16.92 -11.95
CA ALA A 22 27.16 -17.42 -10.66
C ALA A 22 26.24 -18.59 -10.95
N ALA A 23 26.51 -19.74 -10.33
CA ALA A 23 25.59 -20.86 -10.33
C ALA A 23 24.27 -20.37 -9.74
N ALA A 24 23.25 -20.24 -10.59
CA ALA A 24 21.88 -20.14 -10.16
C ALA A 24 21.54 -21.46 -9.46
N GLY A 25 21.66 -21.50 -8.13
CA GLY A 25 21.09 -22.57 -7.33
C GLY A 25 19.59 -22.56 -7.58
N SER A 26 19.11 -23.53 -8.36
CA SER A 26 17.70 -23.64 -8.67
C SER A 26 16.95 -23.97 -7.37
N TYR A 27 16.05 -23.07 -6.95
CA TYR A 27 15.05 -23.33 -5.91
C TYR A 27 14.16 -24.55 -6.21
N ALA A 28 14.24 -25.10 -7.43
CA ALA A 28 13.55 -26.32 -7.86
C ALA A 28 13.96 -27.58 -7.08
N ASP A 29 15.12 -27.60 -6.40
CA ASP A 29 15.63 -28.83 -5.74
C ASP A 29 15.17 -28.97 -4.27
N LEU A 30 14.48 -27.97 -3.72
CA LEU A 30 13.96 -27.99 -2.34
C LEU A 30 12.44 -28.19 -2.26
N SER A 31 11.72 -28.13 -3.38
CA SER A 31 10.26 -28.30 -3.41
C SER A 31 9.82 -29.70 -2.97
N ASP A 32 10.61 -30.73 -3.30
CA ASP A 32 10.29 -32.13 -2.99
C ASP A 32 10.42 -32.47 -1.50
N ILE A 33 11.21 -31.69 -0.74
CA ILE A 33 11.43 -31.88 0.69
C ILE A 33 10.49 -30.99 1.51
N MET A 34 10.14 -29.81 1.01
CA MET A 34 9.44 -28.80 1.80
C MET A 34 7.92 -28.77 1.55
N GLY A 35 7.41 -29.39 0.48
CA GLY A 35 6.00 -29.32 0.06
C GLY A 35 5.69 -28.14 -0.89
N PRO A 36 4.41 -27.80 -1.15
CA PRO A 36 4.06 -26.62 -1.94
C PRO A 36 4.41 -25.32 -1.19
N PRO A 37 4.71 -24.21 -1.89
CA PRO A 37 4.93 -22.92 -1.23
C PRO A 37 3.66 -22.46 -0.50
N THR A 38 3.82 -21.97 0.72
CA THR A 38 2.77 -21.36 1.56
C THR A 38 3.24 -19.99 2.02
N MET A 39 2.33 -19.10 2.42
CA MET A 39 2.72 -17.78 2.95
C MET A 39 3.69 -17.87 4.13
N SER A 40 3.54 -18.90 4.98
CA SER A 40 4.44 -19.13 6.12
C SER A 40 5.91 -19.30 5.73
N ARG A 41 6.24 -19.64 4.48
CA ARG A 41 7.64 -19.74 4.04
C ARG A 41 8.31 -18.39 3.83
N LEU A 42 7.57 -17.28 3.79
CA LEU A 42 8.19 -15.95 3.78
C LEU A 42 9.06 -15.75 5.03
N SER A 43 8.73 -16.38 6.17
CA SER A 43 9.53 -16.29 7.40
C SER A 43 10.92 -16.92 7.32
N HIS A 44 11.22 -17.67 6.26
CA HIS A 44 12.59 -18.12 6.00
C HIS A 44 13.51 -16.98 5.50
N ARG A 45 12.96 -15.80 5.22
CA ARG A 45 13.70 -14.58 4.89
C ARG A 45 13.72 -13.67 6.11
N ALA A 46 14.87 -13.07 6.38
CA ALA A 46 15.14 -12.32 7.61
C ALA A 46 14.29 -11.07 7.85
N ASN A 47 13.45 -10.66 6.89
CA ASN A 47 12.67 -9.41 6.93
C ASN A 47 11.16 -9.64 7.03
N TYR A 48 10.70 -10.89 7.17
CA TYR A 48 9.28 -11.20 7.24
C TYR A 48 9.00 -12.07 8.44
N ASP A 49 8.03 -11.67 9.26
CA ASP A 49 7.41 -12.54 10.25
C ASP A 49 6.01 -12.89 9.75
N VAL A 50 5.64 -14.17 9.82
CA VAL A 50 4.35 -14.64 9.29
C VAL A 50 3.55 -15.31 10.40
N HIS A 51 2.38 -14.76 10.65
CA HIS A 51 1.42 -15.23 11.65
C HIS A 51 0.14 -15.71 10.95
N THR A 52 -0.71 -16.39 11.72
CA THR A 52 -2.07 -16.71 11.29
C THR A 52 -3.02 -16.09 12.29
N VAL A 53 -3.85 -15.16 11.80
CA VAL A 53 -4.85 -14.44 12.61
C VAL A 53 -6.20 -14.67 11.95
N ARG A 54 -7.17 -15.19 12.73
CA ARG A 54 -8.48 -15.63 12.22
C ARG A 54 -8.38 -16.49 10.96
N GLU A 55 -7.56 -17.53 11.02
CA GLU A 55 -7.32 -18.53 9.94
C GLU A 55 -6.70 -17.96 8.65
N LYS A 56 -6.31 -16.69 8.63
CA LYS A 56 -5.76 -16.02 7.46
C LYS A 56 -4.32 -15.55 7.73
N PRO A 57 -3.42 -15.60 6.73
CA PRO A 57 -2.05 -15.14 6.91
C PRO A 57 -2.00 -13.65 7.26
N LEU A 58 -1.08 -13.30 8.15
CA LEU A 58 -0.67 -11.94 8.44
C LEU A 58 0.86 -11.88 8.33
N VAL A 59 1.38 -10.96 7.51
CA VAL A 59 2.83 -10.79 7.30
C VAL A 59 3.29 -9.46 7.88
N LEU A 60 4.25 -9.50 8.79
CA LEU A 60 4.93 -8.31 9.33
C LEU A 60 6.25 -8.10 8.60
N TYR A 61 6.62 -6.85 8.35
CA TYR A 61 7.92 -6.45 7.81
C TYR A 61 8.27 -5.02 8.25
N GLU A 62 9.54 -4.61 8.09
CA GLU A 62 9.98 -3.25 8.48
C GLU A 62 9.78 -2.19 7.41
N ASP A 63 10.01 -2.52 6.14
CA ASP A 63 10.06 -1.56 5.02
C ASP A 63 8.79 -1.73 4.18
N HIS A 64 8.01 -0.68 4.02
CA HIS A 64 6.70 -0.75 3.34
C HIS A 64 6.76 -1.29 1.92
N ARG A 65 7.84 -1.03 1.16
CA ARG A 65 8.05 -1.57 -0.19
C ARG A 65 8.09 -3.09 -0.21
N SER A 66 8.34 -3.74 0.93
CA SER A 66 8.30 -5.19 1.06
C SER A 66 6.95 -5.78 0.68
N LEU A 67 5.86 -5.01 0.80
CA LEU A 67 4.52 -5.38 0.31
C LEU A 67 4.55 -5.85 -1.14
N PHE A 68 5.33 -5.18 -2.00
CA PHE A 68 5.49 -5.53 -3.41
C PHE A 68 5.89 -7.00 -3.58
N PHE A 69 6.91 -7.45 -2.83
CA PHE A 69 7.37 -8.83 -2.89
C PHE A 69 6.35 -9.79 -2.27
N VAL A 70 5.66 -9.40 -1.20
CA VAL A 70 4.61 -10.20 -0.56
C VAL A 70 3.44 -10.44 -1.53
N LEU A 71 2.99 -9.42 -2.25
CA LEU A 71 1.95 -9.53 -3.28
C LEU A 71 2.37 -10.48 -4.40
N TRP A 72 3.59 -10.32 -4.93
CA TRP A 72 4.13 -11.24 -5.92
C TRP A 72 4.17 -12.68 -5.40
N TYR A 73 4.64 -12.87 -4.16
CA TYR A 73 4.73 -14.19 -3.55
C TYR A 73 3.35 -14.83 -3.38
N ALA A 74 2.37 -14.07 -2.89
CA ALA A 74 1.00 -14.52 -2.71
C ALA A 74 0.33 -14.93 -4.04
N LEU A 75 0.55 -14.18 -5.12
CA LEU A 75 -0.05 -14.41 -6.43
C LEU A 75 0.67 -15.51 -7.24
N HIS A 76 1.99 -15.58 -7.17
CA HIS A 76 2.79 -16.43 -8.06
C HIS A 76 3.36 -17.67 -7.37
N ALA A 77 3.78 -17.58 -6.11
CA ALA A 77 4.42 -18.67 -5.40
C ALA A 77 3.44 -19.44 -4.50
N ALA A 78 2.81 -18.76 -3.54
CA ALA A 78 1.92 -19.37 -2.55
C ALA A 78 0.50 -19.62 -3.06
N LYS A 79 0.09 -18.94 -4.14
CA LYS A 79 -1.24 -19.07 -4.75
C LYS A 79 -2.39 -18.84 -3.76
N VAL A 80 -2.20 -17.89 -2.83
CA VAL A 80 -3.26 -17.46 -1.88
C VAL A 80 -4.30 -16.59 -2.57
N ILE A 81 -3.90 -15.90 -3.63
CA ILE A 81 -4.78 -15.18 -4.54
C ILE A 81 -4.51 -15.63 -5.98
N GLU A 82 -5.54 -15.60 -6.82
CA GLU A 82 -5.47 -16.10 -8.21
C GLU A 82 -5.36 -14.98 -9.26
N ARG A 83 -5.57 -13.73 -8.84
CA ARG A 83 -5.52 -12.52 -9.67
C ARG A 83 -5.12 -11.32 -8.82
N ALA A 84 -4.74 -10.23 -9.48
CA ALA A 84 -4.45 -8.95 -8.85
C ALA A 84 -5.62 -8.53 -7.92
N PRO A 85 -5.35 -8.24 -6.64
CA PRO A 85 -6.38 -7.91 -5.66
C PRO A 85 -6.82 -6.45 -5.75
N LEU A 86 -7.94 -6.15 -5.09
CA LEU A 86 -8.21 -4.80 -4.58
C LEU A 86 -7.34 -4.63 -3.34
N LEU A 87 -6.38 -3.71 -3.41
CA LEU A 87 -5.55 -3.36 -2.26
C LEU A 87 -6.25 -2.30 -1.42
N ILE A 88 -6.39 -2.55 -0.13
CA ILE A 88 -6.81 -1.53 0.83
C ILE A 88 -5.64 -1.35 1.78
N TYR A 89 -5.11 -0.14 1.88
CA TYR A 89 -3.95 0.13 2.71
C TYR A 89 -4.18 1.36 3.57
N PHE A 90 -3.73 1.25 4.83
CA PHE A 90 -3.74 2.35 5.78
C PHE A 90 -2.40 3.04 5.76
N ASP A 91 -2.36 4.28 5.26
CA ASP A 91 -1.12 5.02 5.05
C ASP A 91 -1.34 6.53 5.15
N GLY A 92 -0.31 7.25 5.57
CA GLY A 92 -0.24 8.70 5.46
C GLY A 92 0.02 9.21 4.04
N HIS A 93 0.58 8.38 3.17
CA HIS A 93 1.05 8.65 1.82
C HIS A 93 0.20 7.92 0.77
N ASP A 94 0.25 8.39 -0.47
CA ASP A 94 -0.46 7.74 -1.59
C ASP A 94 0.39 6.67 -2.30
N ASP A 95 1.71 6.65 -2.07
CA ASP A 95 2.73 5.79 -2.70
C ASP A 95 2.63 5.64 -4.22
N ALA A 96 1.99 6.63 -4.83
CA ALA A 96 1.61 6.62 -6.23
C ALA A 96 2.50 7.53 -7.08
N LYS A 97 3.77 7.67 -6.69
CA LYS A 97 4.73 8.42 -7.49
C LYS A 97 5.04 7.69 -8.80
N PRO A 98 5.17 8.43 -9.91
CA PRO A 98 5.60 7.84 -11.17
C PRO A 98 6.91 7.08 -11.01
N VAL A 99 6.89 5.83 -11.46
CA VAL A 99 8.05 4.96 -11.47
C VAL A 99 9.13 5.57 -12.37
N SER A 100 10.37 5.58 -11.91
CA SER A 100 11.48 6.12 -12.71
C SER A 100 11.61 5.38 -14.05
N GLY A 101 12.06 6.07 -15.11
CA GLY A 101 12.18 5.45 -16.44
C GLY A 101 13.07 4.20 -16.47
N LYS A 102 14.07 4.11 -15.59
CA LYS A 102 14.92 2.92 -15.42
C LYS A 102 14.13 1.76 -14.78
N ALA A 103 13.43 2.05 -13.69
CA ALA A 103 12.61 1.05 -13.00
C ALA A 103 11.44 0.58 -13.88
N LEU A 104 10.80 1.47 -14.64
CA LEU A 104 9.73 1.12 -15.58
C LEU A 104 10.24 0.22 -16.71
N ALA A 105 11.43 0.49 -17.26
CA ALA A 105 12.04 -0.40 -18.24
C ALA A 105 12.27 -1.80 -17.65
N ARG A 106 12.71 -1.88 -16.39
CA ARG A 106 12.88 -3.15 -15.68
C ARG A 106 11.55 -3.87 -15.42
N LEU A 107 10.50 -3.14 -15.03
CA LEU A 107 9.15 -3.71 -14.85
C LEU A 107 8.62 -4.33 -16.13
N ARG A 108 8.83 -3.68 -17.29
CA ARG A 108 8.45 -4.22 -18.60
C ARG A 108 9.15 -5.55 -18.90
N GLU A 109 10.43 -5.66 -18.59
CA GLU A 109 11.18 -6.92 -18.72
C GLU A 109 10.62 -8.00 -17.79
N LEU A 110 10.31 -7.65 -16.54
CA LEU A 110 9.74 -8.59 -15.57
C LEU A 110 8.35 -9.07 -16.00
N ARG A 111 7.46 -8.15 -16.42
CA ARG A 111 6.08 -8.47 -16.86
C ARG A 111 6.06 -9.33 -18.12
N ALA A 112 6.95 -9.07 -19.08
CA ALA A 112 7.07 -9.86 -20.30
C ALA A 112 7.61 -11.28 -20.04
N GLY A 113 8.25 -11.51 -18.89
CA GLY A 113 8.78 -12.79 -18.47
C GLY A 113 7.94 -13.49 -17.41
N ALA A 114 8.52 -14.53 -16.82
CA ALA A 114 8.02 -15.15 -15.58
C ALA A 114 9.11 -14.93 -14.52
N PRO A 115 9.12 -13.76 -13.85
CA PRO A 115 10.25 -13.34 -13.05
C PRO A 115 10.40 -14.28 -11.86
N THR A 116 11.65 -14.56 -11.48
CA THR A 116 11.94 -15.37 -10.30
C THR A 116 11.76 -14.57 -9.01
N ALA A 117 11.57 -15.25 -7.88
CA ALA A 117 11.53 -14.62 -6.57
C ALA A 117 12.78 -13.78 -6.26
N ARG A 118 13.94 -14.12 -6.85
CA ARG A 118 15.16 -13.34 -6.68
C ARG A 118 15.10 -12.04 -7.46
N GLU A 119 14.65 -12.08 -8.71
CA GLU A 119 14.57 -10.89 -9.56
C GLU A 119 13.57 -9.86 -9.04
N VAL A 120 12.44 -10.32 -8.51
CA VAL A 120 11.45 -9.42 -7.89
C VAL A 120 12.01 -8.80 -6.62
N PHE A 121 12.68 -9.60 -5.78
CA PHE A 121 13.32 -9.08 -4.58
C PHE A 121 14.42 -8.05 -4.90
N ASP A 122 15.26 -8.35 -5.90
CA ASP A 122 16.31 -7.41 -6.34
C ASP A 122 15.71 -6.12 -6.94
N PHE A 123 14.54 -6.21 -7.58
CA PHE A 123 13.83 -5.03 -8.07
C PHE A 123 13.38 -4.13 -6.90
N VAL A 124 12.76 -4.71 -5.87
CA VAL A 124 12.33 -3.97 -4.67
C VAL A 124 13.51 -3.28 -3.99
N GLU A 125 14.62 -4.01 -3.81
CA GLU A 125 15.80 -3.49 -3.09
C GLU A 125 16.54 -2.39 -3.85
N TRP A 126 16.68 -2.52 -5.18
CA TRP A 126 17.64 -1.72 -5.95
C TRP A 126 17.04 -0.80 -7.01
N GLU A 127 15.76 -0.99 -7.36
CA GLU A 127 15.12 -0.25 -8.46
C GLU A 127 13.95 0.62 -7.99
N LEU A 128 13.23 0.23 -6.93
CA LEU A 128 12.23 1.10 -6.30
C LEU A 128 12.88 2.28 -5.59
N SER A 129 12.12 3.37 -5.47
CA SER A 129 12.52 4.56 -4.74
C SER A 129 12.80 4.22 -3.28
N PRO A 130 13.92 4.69 -2.69
CA PRO A 130 14.21 4.49 -1.27
C PRO A 130 13.37 5.40 -0.35
N LEU A 131 12.47 6.20 -0.93
CA LEU A 131 11.53 7.05 -0.21
C LEU A 131 10.15 6.39 -0.09
N ASP A 132 10.04 5.13 -0.49
CA ASP A 132 8.84 4.30 -0.36
C ASP A 132 7.61 4.86 -1.09
N ASP A 133 7.84 5.73 -2.09
CA ASP A 133 6.79 6.55 -2.69
C ASP A 133 6.32 6.09 -4.07
N ASP A 134 6.94 5.07 -4.69
CA ASP A 134 6.63 4.60 -6.07
C ASP A 134 6.21 3.14 -6.17
N TRP A 135 6.07 2.42 -5.05
CA TRP A 135 5.83 0.98 -5.05
C TRP A 135 4.43 0.62 -5.54
N LEU A 136 3.41 1.46 -5.32
CA LEU A 136 2.03 1.15 -5.70
C LEU A 136 1.87 1.11 -7.22
N LEU A 137 2.33 2.16 -7.91
CA LEU A 137 2.26 2.19 -9.37
C LEU A 137 3.17 1.11 -9.97
N ALA A 138 4.35 0.86 -9.39
CA ALA A 138 5.18 -0.26 -9.82
C ALA A 138 4.45 -1.62 -9.69
N ALA A 139 3.67 -1.80 -8.62
CA ALA A 139 2.91 -3.02 -8.39
C ALA A 139 1.77 -3.17 -9.40
N MET A 140 1.07 -2.09 -9.74
CA MET A 140 0.09 -2.05 -10.83
C MET A 140 0.73 -2.39 -12.17
N GLU A 141 1.88 -1.78 -12.49
CA GLU A 141 2.65 -2.03 -13.72
C GLU A 141 3.07 -3.50 -13.89
N LEU A 142 3.28 -4.23 -12.79
CA LEU A 142 3.61 -5.66 -12.81
C LEU A 142 2.37 -6.57 -12.71
N GLY A 143 1.16 -6.01 -12.60
CA GLY A 143 -0.10 -6.75 -12.44
C GLY A 143 -0.26 -7.39 -11.06
N LEU A 144 0.40 -6.83 -10.03
CA LEU A 144 0.32 -7.29 -8.65
C LEU A 144 -0.83 -6.64 -7.87
N VAL A 145 -1.33 -5.50 -8.34
CA VAL A 145 -2.46 -4.75 -7.78
C VAL A 145 -3.44 -4.41 -8.91
N GLY A 146 -4.73 -4.63 -8.68
CA GLY A 146 -5.80 -4.23 -9.59
C GLY A 146 -6.19 -2.79 -9.31
N ASP A 147 -7.11 -2.59 -8.37
CA ASP A 147 -7.46 -1.25 -7.87
C ASP A 147 -6.89 -1.06 -6.45
N ALA A 148 -6.81 0.20 -5.97
CA ALA A 148 -6.30 0.51 -4.64
C ALA A 148 -7.15 1.55 -3.88
N ILE A 149 -7.28 1.38 -2.57
CA ILE A 149 -7.92 2.32 -1.65
C ILE A 149 -6.92 2.67 -0.56
N CYS A 150 -6.42 3.91 -0.57
CA CYS A 150 -5.61 4.47 0.50
C CYS A 150 -6.51 5.09 1.56
N VAL A 151 -6.37 4.67 2.81
CA VAL A 151 -7.10 5.23 3.95
C VAL A 151 -6.13 5.93 4.88
N GLY A 152 -6.35 7.23 5.13
CA GLY A 152 -5.48 8.01 6.00
C GLY A 152 -4.68 9.08 5.28
N ALA A 153 -4.56 8.98 3.96
CA ALA A 153 -3.85 9.89 3.05
C ALA A 153 -3.86 11.35 3.54
N SER A 154 -2.79 11.74 4.21
CA SER A 154 -2.61 13.08 4.77
C SER A 154 -1.65 13.91 3.93
N CYS A 155 -0.79 13.22 3.15
CA CYS A 155 0.17 13.77 2.22
C CYS A 155 0.01 13.06 0.87
N THR A 156 -0.58 13.73 -0.13
CA THR A 156 -0.75 13.16 -1.49
C THR A 156 -0.01 13.99 -2.56
N PRO A 157 1.29 14.29 -2.38
CA PRO A 157 2.00 15.15 -3.32
C PRO A 157 2.19 14.48 -4.69
N ASN A 158 2.14 13.15 -4.75
CA ASN A 158 2.56 12.42 -5.94
C ASN A 158 1.47 12.44 -7.02
N LEU A 159 0.22 12.19 -6.63
CA LEU A 159 -0.92 12.24 -7.57
C LEU A 159 -1.18 13.67 -8.09
N ASP A 160 -0.77 14.72 -7.37
CA ASP A 160 -0.90 16.11 -7.82
C ASP A 160 0.11 16.52 -8.89
N SER A 161 1.25 15.83 -8.95
CA SER A 161 2.42 16.27 -9.70
C SER A 161 2.53 15.66 -11.10
N HIS A 162 1.59 14.81 -11.47
CA HIS A 162 1.70 13.96 -12.65
C HIS A 162 1.18 14.65 -13.90
N ALA A 163 2.01 14.74 -14.96
CA ALA A 163 1.59 15.22 -16.27
C ALA A 163 0.80 14.16 -17.07
N ASP A 164 1.04 12.88 -16.79
CA ASP A 164 0.37 11.75 -17.47
C ASP A 164 -0.83 11.14 -16.72
N LEU A 165 -1.17 11.62 -15.50
CA LEU A 165 -2.47 11.26 -14.91
C LEU A 165 -3.55 12.08 -15.61
N ASP A 166 -4.74 11.48 -15.74
CA ASP A 166 -5.91 12.19 -16.24
C ASP A 166 -6.07 13.52 -15.47
N PRO A 167 -6.12 14.69 -16.13
CA PRO A 167 -6.37 15.96 -15.46
C PRO A 167 -7.62 15.93 -14.56
N GLU A 168 -8.62 15.11 -14.89
CA GLU A 168 -9.80 14.89 -14.03
C GLU A 168 -9.48 14.11 -12.75
N ALA A 169 -8.50 13.19 -12.78
CA ALA A 169 -8.02 12.45 -11.60
C ALA A 169 -7.29 13.36 -10.61
N VAL A 170 -6.41 14.24 -11.11
CA VAL A 170 -5.70 15.25 -10.31
C VAL A 170 -6.69 16.19 -9.64
N GLU A 171 -7.67 16.68 -10.41
CA GLU A 171 -8.73 17.54 -9.91
C GLU A 171 -9.63 16.83 -8.90
N SER A 172 -9.90 15.53 -9.09
CA SER A 172 -10.67 14.72 -8.14
C SER A 172 -9.93 14.53 -6.81
N ALA A 173 -8.62 14.29 -6.84
CA ALA A 173 -7.79 14.22 -5.63
C ALA A 173 -7.75 15.56 -4.89
N ARG A 174 -7.62 16.68 -5.62
CA ARG A 174 -7.73 18.04 -5.05
C ARG A 174 -9.09 18.26 -4.39
N ARG A 175 -10.19 17.93 -5.07
CA ARG A 175 -11.56 18.04 -4.54
C ARG A 175 -11.78 17.18 -3.31
N MET A 176 -11.22 15.96 -3.24
CA MET A 176 -11.26 15.14 -2.03
C MET A 176 -10.66 15.90 -0.85
N ARG A 177 -9.47 16.49 -0.99
CA ARG A 177 -8.86 17.26 0.10
C ARG A 177 -9.66 18.50 0.48
N GLU A 178 -10.25 19.21 -0.47
CA GLU A 178 -11.13 20.35 -0.15
C GLU A 178 -12.38 19.92 0.62
N LEU A 179 -13.04 18.85 0.17
CA LEU A 179 -14.21 18.26 0.81
C LEU A 179 -13.92 17.88 2.27
N PHE A 180 -12.73 17.35 2.53
CA PHE A 180 -12.34 16.84 3.85
C PHE A 180 -11.61 17.86 4.71
N SER A 181 -10.87 18.83 4.19
CA SER A 181 -10.10 19.82 4.97
C SER A 181 -10.99 20.85 5.68
N GLY A 182 -12.24 21.03 5.25
CA GLY A 182 -13.16 22.01 5.85
C GLY A 182 -12.71 23.46 5.68
N ALA A 183 -11.73 23.72 4.82
CA ALA A 183 -11.26 25.06 4.49
C ALA A 183 -12.37 25.84 3.79
N LYS A 184 -13.13 26.62 4.55
CA LYS A 184 -13.94 27.70 3.98
C LYS A 184 -12.97 28.74 3.42
N GLY A 185 -12.80 28.74 2.10
CA GLY A 185 -12.30 29.92 1.40
C GLY A 185 -13.13 31.11 1.87
N LYS A 186 -12.47 32.07 2.53
CA LYS A 186 -13.04 33.41 2.69
C LYS A 186 -13.08 34.00 1.29
N ASP A 187 -14.27 34.43 0.88
CA ASP A 187 -14.59 35.00 -0.42
C ASP A 187 -14.79 33.99 -1.57
N GLU A 188 -15.93 33.31 -1.58
CA GLU A 188 -16.79 33.23 -2.77
C GLU A 188 -18.20 32.66 -2.43
N PRO A 189 -19.30 33.30 -2.87
CA PRO A 189 -20.65 32.78 -2.72
C PRO A 189 -21.02 31.92 -3.94
N HIS A 190 -20.27 30.86 -4.20
CA HIS A 190 -20.67 29.85 -5.16
C HIS A 190 -20.79 28.50 -4.46
N ARG A 191 -22.04 28.13 -4.16
CA ARG A 191 -22.43 26.77 -3.81
C ARG A 191 -22.23 25.92 -5.08
N VAL A 192 -21.00 25.48 -5.31
CA VAL A 192 -20.71 24.47 -6.34
C VAL A 192 -21.25 23.15 -5.79
N LEU A 193 -22.51 22.86 -6.09
CA LEU A 193 -23.03 21.50 -6.02
C LEU A 193 -22.68 20.86 -7.35
N PRO A 194 -21.74 19.92 -7.39
CA PRO A 194 -21.37 19.32 -8.65
C PRO A 194 -22.47 18.41 -9.22
N GLY A 195 -22.43 18.29 -10.54
CA GLY A 195 -23.37 17.50 -11.32
C GLY A 195 -23.17 15.98 -11.17
N ARG A 196 -24.13 15.22 -11.69
CA ARG A 196 -24.06 13.76 -11.77
C ARG A 196 -22.87 13.35 -12.66
N GLY A 197 -21.86 12.69 -12.09
CA GLY A 197 -20.73 12.12 -12.84
C GLY A 197 -19.35 12.17 -12.17
N GLU A 198 -19.22 12.71 -10.94
CA GLU A 198 -17.92 12.98 -10.29
C GLU A 198 -17.44 11.86 -9.38
N GLU A 199 -16.95 10.77 -9.96
CA GLU A 199 -16.27 9.70 -9.23
C GLU A 199 -14.98 10.24 -8.59
N LEU A 200 -14.84 10.16 -7.26
CA LEU A 200 -13.63 10.65 -6.57
C LEU A 200 -12.56 9.55 -6.52
N CYS A 201 -12.00 9.20 -7.68
CA CYS A 201 -10.84 8.32 -7.81
C CYS A 201 -9.85 8.86 -8.84
N ALA A 202 -8.56 8.62 -8.59
CA ALA A 202 -7.56 8.74 -9.64
C ALA A 202 -7.62 7.52 -10.56
N ARG A 203 -7.34 7.74 -11.85
CA ARG A 203 -7.25 6.68 -12.87
C ARG A 203 -5.81 6.58 -13.34
N TYR A 204 -5.33 5.36 -13.46
CA TYR A 204 -3.99 5.04 -13.95
C TYR A 204 -4.11 3.97 -15.03
N GLU A 205 -3.43 4.17 -16.16
CA GLU A 205 -3.30 3.16 -17.21
C GLU A 205 -1.86 2.66 -17.20
N ASP A 206 -1.69 1.37 -17.00
CA ASP A 206 -0.37 0.75 -16.97
C ASP A 206 0.20 0.57 -18.39
N HIS A 207 1.47 0.17 -18.51
CA HIS A 207 2.09 -0.05 -19.83
C HIS A 207 1.52 -1.24 -20.61
N GLY A 208 0.75 -2.11 -19.94
CA GLY A 208 0.02 -3.22 -20.54
C GLY A 208 -1.33 -2.80 -21.12
N GLY A 209 -1.80 -1.59 -20.81
CA GLY A 209 -3.11 -1.06 -21.19
C GLY A 209 -4.24 -1.42 -20.22
N ASP A 210 -3.91 -1.98 -19.05
CA ASP A 210 -4.90 -2.21 -17.99
C ASP A 210 -5.18 -0.89 -17.25
N SER A 211 -6.46 -0.65 -16.93
CA SER A 211 -6.91 0.55 -16.23
C SER A 211 -7.17 0.25 -14.76
N HIS A 212 -6.61 1.10 -13.91
CA HIS A 212 -6.64 0.99 -12.45
C HIS A 212 -7.31 2.21 -11.85
N ARG A 213 -8.01 2.01 -10.73
CA ARG A 213 -8.58 3.08 -9.91
C ARG A 213 -7.89 3.16 -8.57
N ILE A 214 -7.60 4.38 -8.13
CA ILE A 214 -7.00 4.68 -6.84
C ILE A 214 -7.93 5.65 -6.10
N TRP A 215 -8.54 5.19 -5.01
CA TRP A 215 -9.31 6.05 -4.12
C TRP A 215 -8.43 6.53 -2.97
N LEU A 216 -8.40 7.83 -2.73
CA LEU A 216 -7.71 8.43 -1.60
C LEU A 216 -8.73 8.89 -0.57
N LEU A 217 -8.77 8.26 0.59
CA LEU A 217 -9.68 8.65 1.66
C LEU A 217 -8.89 9.44 2.70
N PRO A 218 -8.84 10.79 2.60
CA PRO A 218 -7.99 11.58 3.46
C PRO A 218 -8.53 11.60 4.89
N HIS A 219 -7.60 11.60 5.84
CA HIS A 219 -7.87 11.51 7.27
C HIS A 219 -8.67 10.27 7.67
N LEU A 220 -8.00 9.33 8.35
CA LEU A 220 -8.57 8.08 8.86
C LEU A 220 -10.00 8.24 9.43
N TRP A 221 -10.19 9.20 10.34
CA TRP A 221 -11.48 9.38 10.99
C TRP A 221 -12.55 9.98 10.09
N LYS A 222 -12.21 10.79 9.09
CA LYS A 222 -13.23 11.29 8.16
C LYS A 222 -13.61 10.23 7.13
N ALA A 223 -12.68 9.32 6.80
CA ALA A 223 -12.97 8.16 5.97
C ALA A 223 -13.90 7.18 6.68
N LEU A 224 -13.58 6.84 7.94
CA LEU A 224 -14.22 5.76 8.69
C LEU A 224 -15.37 6.18 9.62
N ALA A 225 -15.57 7.47 9.91
CA ALA A 225 -16.65 7.91 10.80
C ALA A 225 -18.03 7.93 10.12
N THR A 226 -19.06 8.18 10.94
CA THR A 226 -20.42 8.52 10.52
C THR A 226 -20.42 9.55 9.39
N ARG A 227 -21.13 9.25 8.30
CA ARG A 227 -21.19 10.12 7.10
C ARG A 227 -19.81 10.42 6.51
N GLY A 228 -18.84 9.54 6.78
CA GLY A 228 -17.59 9.46 6.06
C GLY A 228 -17.78 8.84 4.69
N ALA A 229 -16.66 8.51 4.05
CA ALA A 229 -16.65 7.91 2.70
C ALA A 229 -17.45 6.60 2.63
N LEU A 230 -17.66 5.92 3.76
CA LEU A 230 -18.32 4.62 3.82
C LEU A 230 -19.82 4.69 4.15
N GLU A 231 -20.37 5.84 4.55
CA GLU A 231 -21.76 5.90 5.05
C GLU A 231 -22.57 7.10 4.53
N ASP A 232 -21.94 8.04 3.80
CA ASP A 232 -22.65 9.23 3.32
C ASP A 232 -23.45 8.95 2.05
N ALA A 233 -24.68 8.44 2.21
CA ALA A 233 -25.63 8.20 1.12
C ALA A 233 -25.96 9.47 0.31
N VAL A 234 -25.83 10.67 0.90
CA VAL A 234 -26.02 11.94 0.16
C VAL A 234 -24.87 12.17 -0.83
N ARG A 235 -23.71 11.58 -0.56
CA ARG A 235 -22.50 11.60 -1.39
C ARG A 235 -22.35 10.35 -2.27
N ALA A 236 -23.45 9.63 -2.53
CA ALA A 236 -23.44 8.43 -3.38
C ALA A 236 -22.87 8.68 -4.80
N SER A 237 -23.02 9.89 -5.34
CA SER A 237 -22.40 10.25 -6.63
C SER A 237 -20.87 10.26 -6.60
N TYR A 238 -20.27 10.43 -5.43
CA TYR A 238 -18.82 10.49 -5.25
C TYR A 238 -18.22 9.15 -4.84
N PHE A 239 -18.90 8.43 -3.95
CA PHE A 239 -18.41 7.18 -3.36
C PHE A 239 -19.07 5.93 -3.93
N GLY A 240 -20.02 6.05 -4.86
CA GLY A 240 -20.75 4.91 -5.43
C GLY A 240 -19.81 3.85 -6.01
N SER A 241 -18.78 4.27 -6.74
CA SER A 241 -17.83 3.32 -7.32
C SER A 241 -16.87 2.69 -6.30
N LEU A 242 -16.52 3.43 -5.24
CA LEU A 242 -15.79 2.92 -4.09
C LEU A 242 -16.61 1.81 -3.42
N TRP A 243 -17.89 2.08 -3.20
CA TRP A 243 -18.81 1.10 -2.62
C TRP A 243 -19.01 -0.10 -3.54
N ASP A 244 -19.09 0.09 -4.85
CA ASP A 244 -19.19 -1.01 -5.81
C ASP A 244 -17.90 -1.87 -5.83
N ALA A 245 -16.72 -1.23 -5.81
CA ALA A 245 -15.44 -1.94 -5.72
C ALA A 245 -15.31 -2.73 -4.41
N LEU A 246 -15.75 -2.13 -3.30
CA LEU A 246 -15.82 -2.78 -2.00
C LEU A 246 -16.97 -3.77 -1.88
N ASP A 247 -17.91 -3.86 -2.82
CA ASP A 247 -19.19 -4.56 -2.62
C ASP A 247 -19.88 -4.17 -1.29
N TRP A 248 -19.78 -2.89 -0.95
CA TRP A 248 -20.32 -2.29 0.27
C TRP A 248 -21.71 -1.72 -0.01
N ASP A 249 -22.64 -1.94 0.91
CA ASP A 249 -23.94 -1.29 0.90
C ASP A 249 -24.02 -0.29 2.06
N PRO A 250 -23.94 1.02 1.79
CA PRO A 250 -23.98 2.04 2.85
C PRO A 250 -25.35 2.13 3.54
N SER A 251 -26.41 1.54 2.95
CA SER A 251 -27.76 1.58 3.55
C SER A 251 -27.94 0.56 4.67
N SER A 252 -27.34 -0.63 4.51
CA SER A 252 -27.24 -1.64 5.56
C SER A 252 -25.97 -1.49 6.40
N GLY A 253 -24.96 -0.81 5.83
CA GLY A 253 -23.57 -0.78 6.27
C GLY A 253 -22.98 -2.16 6.49
N TRP A 254 -23.24 -3.03 5.51
CA TRP A 254 -22.65 -4.35 5.40
C TRP A 254 -22.16 -4.58 3.97
N PHE A 255 -21.27 -5.55 3.81
CA PHE A 255 -20.91 -6.05 2.50
C PHE A 255 -22.08 -6.83 1.91
N LYS A 256 -22.39 -6.61 0.62
CA LYS A 256 -23.51 -7.24 -0.08
C LYS A 256 -23.32 -8.76 -0.21
N GLY A 257 -22.07 -9.23 -0.16
CA GLY A 257 -21.74 -10.66 -0.19
C GLY A 257 -21.75 -11.25 -1.60
N THR A 258 -21.48 -10.42 -2.62
CA THR A 258 -21.45 -10.86 -4.00
C THR A 258 -20.33 -11.90 -4.19
N THR A 259 -20.65 -13.03 -4.83
CA THR A 259 -19.68 -14.11 -5.08
C THR A 259 -18.80 -13.78 -6.29
N GLY A 260 -17.55 -14.25 -6.28
CA GLY A 260 -16.65 -14.12 -7.44
C GLY A 260 -16.00 -12.74 -7.60
N LEU A 261 -16.05 -11.91 -6.56
CA LEU A 261 -15.39 -10.61 -6.52
C LEU A 261 -13.86 -10.73 -6.55
N THR A 262 -13.22 -9.60 -6.85
CA THR A 262 -11.76 -9.44 -6.71
C THR A 262 -11.35 -9.74 -5.27
N PRO A 263 -10.28 -10.53 -5.04
CA PRO A 263 -9.77 -10.76 -3.70
C PRO A 263 -9.31 -9.44 -3.09
N ILE A 264 -9.43 -9.30 -1.77
CA ILE A 264 -8.97 -8.11 -1.06
C ILE A 264 -7.66 -8.44 -0.33
N VAL A 265 -6.68 -7.55 -0.42
CA VAL A 265 -5.52 -7.55 0.47
C VAL A 265 -5.64 -6.32 1.36
N LEU A 266 -5.48 -6.52 2.67
CA LEU A 266 -5.44 -5.43 3.64
C LEU A 266 -4.01 -5.22 4.10
N ASP A 267 -3.48 -4.03 3.86
CA ASP A 267 -2.17 -3.59 4.31
C ASP A 267 -2.31 -2.47 5.36
N VAL A 268 -1.39 -2.43 6.30
CA VAL A 268 -1.37 -1.41 7.36
C VAL A 268 0.04 -0.89 7.52
N ASP A 269 0.29 0.34 7.10
CA ASP A 269 1.46 1.08 7.52
C ASP A 269 1.22 1.63 8.94
N LEU A 270 2.12 1.31 9.87
CA LEU A 270 2.01 1.78 11.24
C LEU A 270 2.24 3.29 11.38
N ASP A 271 2.96 3.91 10.45
CA ASP A 271 3.24 5.35 10.49
C ASP A 271 1.95 6.20 10.35
N CYS A 272 0.90 5.63 9.73
CA CYS A 272 -0.45 6.19 9.65
C CYS A 272 -1.06 6.45 11.05
N PHE A 273 -0.56 5.73 12.05
CA PHE A 273 -0.95 5.82 13.46
C PHE A 273 0.14 6.45 14.33
N ALA A 274 1.00 7.29 13.73
CA ALA A 274 1.97 8.12 14.42
C ALA A 274 1.57 9.61 14.38
N ILE A 275 2.18 10.41 15.26
CA ILE A 275 2.03 11.87 15.32
C ILE A 275 3.40 12.50 15.21
N SER A 276 3.63 13.26 14.16
CA SER A 276 4.79 14.16 14.06
C SER A 276 4.52 15.46 14.82
N ALA A 277 5.39 15.79 15.76
CA ALA A 277 5.33 17.02 16.56
C ALA A 277 6.72 17.64 16.72
N GLU A 278 6.79 18.84 17.32
CA GLU A 278 8.07 19.43 17.68
C GLU A 278 8.81 18.49 18.66
N GLY A 279 9.97 17.99 18.25
CA GLY A 279 10.78 17.07 19.03
C GLY A 279 10.76 15.61 18.57
N GLY A 280 9.96 15.24 17.58
CA GLY A 280 10.01 13.91 16.96
C GLY A 280 8.66 13.37 16.49
N THR A 281 8.66 12.09 16.16
CA THR A 281 7.44 11.32 15.88
C THR A 281 7.15 10.40 17.07
N PHE A 282 5.87 10.20 17.37
CA PHE A 282 5.40 9.42 18.52
C PHE A 282 4.22 8.54 18.13
N ALA A 283 4.08 7.40 18.80
CA ALA A 283 2.91 6.56 18.67
C ALA A 283 1.62 7.32 19.03
N TRP A 284 0.52 6.99 18.34
CA TRP A 284 -0.80 7.42 18.79
C TRP A 284 -1.06 6.93 20.22
N PRO A 285 -1.53 7.82 21.12
CA PRO A 285 -1.97 7.40 22.43
C PRO A 285 -3.09 6.34 22.31
N PRO A 286 -3.12 5.28 23.14
CA PRO A 286 -4.13 4.21 23.05
C PRO A 286 -5.59 4.70 23.02
N ARG A 287 -5.87 5.86 23.62
CA ARG A 287 -7.20 6.50 23.56
C ARG A 287 -7.68 6.84 22.14
N PHE A 288 -6.79 7.02 21.17
CA PHE A 288 -7.17 7.28 19.79
C PHE A 288 -7.71 6.02 19.10
N PHE A 289 -7.18 4.84 19.42
CA PHE A 289 -7.71 3.57 18.91
C PHE A 289 -9.11 3.26 19.44
N LYS A 290 -9.49 3.78 20.62
CA LYS A 290 -10.87 3.65 21.13
C LYS A 290 -11.91 4.25 20.18
N ARG A 291 -11.51 5.20 19.32
CA ARG A 291 -12.42 5.80 18.33
C ARG A 291 -12.91 4.81 17.28
N PHE A 292 -12.19 3.69 17.06
CA PHE A 292 -12.71 2.61 16.22
C PHE A 292 -14.01 2.01 16.76
N THR A 293 -14.24 2.09 18.07
CA THR A 293 -15.45 1.57 18.74
C THR A 293 -16.54 2.62 18.97
N GLU A 294 -16.30 3.87 18.59
CA GLU A 294 -17.29 4.94 18.71
C GLU A 294 -18.42 4.70 17.70
N ARG A 295 -19.67 4.68 18.19
CA ARG A 295 -20.84 4.48 17.34
C ARG A 295 -21.18 5.74 16.56
N SER A 296 -21.60 5.50 15.33
CA SER A 296 -22.16 6.47 14.41
C SER A 296 -23.64 6.74 14.72
N ASP A 297 -24.23 7.76 14.07
CA ASP A 297 -25.68 8.04 14.14
C ASP A 297 -26.52 6.84 13.66
N SER A 298 -26.01 6.01 12.74
CA SER A 298 -26.66 4.76 12.30
C SER A 298 -26.39 3.57 13.23
N GLY A 299 -25.56 3.78 14.26
CA GLY A 299 -25.21 2.78 15.25
C GLY A 299 -23.99 1.92 14.89
N GLN A 300 -23.36 2.14 13.75
CA GLN A 300 -22.18 1.40 13.30
C GLN A 300 -20.88 2.01 13.81
N THR A 301 -19.83 1.22 13.89
CA THR A 301 -18.50 1.66 14.29
C THR A 301 -17.52 1.44 13.13
N ALA A 302 -16.39 2.16 13.14
CA ALA A 302 -15.31 1.86 12.20
C ALA A 302 -14.79 0.42 12.37
N LEU A 303 -14.86 -0.12 13.60
CA LEU A 303 -14.56 -1.51 13.88
C LEU A 303 -15.54 -2.47 13.21
N ASP A 304 -16.83 -2.16 13.11
CA ASP A 304 -17.80 -3.00 12.41
C ASP A 304 -17.47 -3.10 10.91
N PHE A 305 -17.09 -1.98 10.28
CA PHE A 305 -16.60 -1.98 8.90
C PHE A 305 -15.35 -2.85 8.74
N LEU A 306 -14.35 -2.67 9.62
CA LEU A 306 -13.12 -3.44 9.57
C LEU A 306 -13.36 -4.93 9.85
N ALA A 307 -14.25 -5.28 10.76
CA ALA A 307 -14.65 -6.66 11.01
C ALA A 307 -15.33 -7.29 9.79
N GLY A 308 -16.19 -6.55 9.09
CA GLY A 308 -16.76 -6.98 7.81
C GLY A 308 -15.69 -7.17 6.74
N LEU A 309 -14.72 -6.26 6.69
CA LEU A 309 -13.61 -6.32 5.73
C LEU A 309 -12.73 -7.54 5.98
N GLU A 310 -12.41 -7.80 7.25
CA GLU A 310 -11.64 -8.94 7.75
C GLU A 310 -12.23 -10.29 7.30
N HIS A 311 -13.54 -10.40 7.12
CA HIS A 311 -14.14 -11.61 6.54
C HIS A 311 -13.79 -11.81 5.06
N ARG A 312 -13.48 -10.73 4.33
CA ARG A 312 -13.24 -10.75 2.88
C ARG A 312 -11.78 -10.71 2.46
N VAL A 313 -10.87 -10.27 3.32
CA VAL A 313 -9.43 -10.24 2.99
C VAL A 313 -8.91 -11.66 2.70
N ALA A 314 -8.00 -11.81 1.74
CA ALA A 314 -7.32 -13.06 1.48
C ALA A 314 -6.16 -13.27 2.47
N PHE A 315 -5.42 -12.20 2.75
CA PHE A 315 -4.38 -12.12 3.76
C PHE A 315 -4.16 -10.65 4.15
N ARG A 316 -3.32 -10.44 5.16
CA ARG A 316 -2.99 -9.13 5.70
C ARG A 316 -1.50 -8.89 5.71
N THR A 317 -1.13 -7.62 5.70
CA THR A 317 0.25 -7.19 5.88
C THR A 317 0.31 -6.01 6.83
N VAL A 318 1.45 -5.86 7.51
CA VAL A 318 1.74 -4.71 8.37
C VAL A 318 3.19 -4.28 8.15
N ALA A 319 3.37 -3.03 7.76
CA ALA A 319 4.68 -2.38 7.69
C ALA A 319 4.95 -1.68 9.03
N ARG A 320 5.97 -2.14 9.77
CA ARG A 320 6.29 -1.61 11.09
C ARG A 320 6.95 -0.25 11.04
N GLU A 321 7.76 0.00 10.01
CA GLU A 321 8.29 1.33 9.69
C GLU A 321 8.87 2.02 10.93
N SER A 322 9.61 1.26 11.75
CA SER A 322 9.99 1.68 13.10
C SER A 322 10.58 3.09 13.17
N PRO A 323 11.48 3.51 12.25
CA PRO A 323 12.02 4.87 12.23
C PRO A 323 10.97 5.98 12.04
N TYR A 324 9.89 5.72 11.31
CA TYR A 324 8.81 6.67 11.03
C TYR A 324 7.76 6.71 12.14
N CYS A 325 7.68 5.67 12.97
CA CYS A 325 6.78 5.62 14.13
C CYS A 325 7.31 6.31 15.41
N GLY A 326 8.57 6.78 15.42
CA GLY A 326 9.23 7.26 16.65
C GLY A 326 10.26 6.29 17.24
N GLY A 327 10.50 5.17 16.55
CA GLY A 327 11.41 4.10 16.94
C GLY A 327 10.67 2.80 17.24
N THR A 328 11.43 1.72 17.47
CA THR A 328 10.89 0.37 17.68
C THR A 328 9.85 0.31 18.81
N ALA A 329 10.07 1.00 19.93
CA ALA A 329 9.12 0.96 21.05
C ALA A 329 7.75 1.57 20.69
N ASP A 330 7.73 2.63 19.90
CA ASP A 330 6.50 3.29 19.47
C ASP A 330 5.77 2.48 18.39
N SER A 331 6.51 1.92 17.43
CA SER A 331 5.96 0.98 16.43
C SER A 331 5.29 -0.24 17.11
N GLU A 332 5.95 -0.85 18.09
CA GLU A 332 5.38 -1.98 18.85
C GLU A 332 4.15 -1.55 19.68
N ASN A 333 4.12 -0.33 20.23
CA ASN A 333 2.93 0.20 20.93
C ASN A 333 1.73 0.40 19.99
N ILE A 334 1.99 0.87 18.76
CA ILE A 334 0.97 0.98 17.71
C ILE A 334 0.46 -0.42 17.35
N LEU A 335 1.37 -1.36 17.08
CA LEU A 335 1.02 -2.73 16.71
C LEU A 335 0.17 -3.40 17.79
N ALA A 336 0.56 -3.28 19.06
CA ALA A 336 -0.21 -3.82 20.19
C ALA A 336 -1.59 -3.18 20.32
N SER A 337 -1.71 -1.88 20.02
CA SER A 337 -3.00 -1.19 20.03
C SER A 337 -3.90 -1.65 18.89
N LEU A 338 -3.36 -1.85 17.69
CA LEU A 338 -4.08 -2.39 16.53
C LEU A 338 -4.49 -3.84 16.76
N ASP A 339 -3.59 -4.68 17.28
CA ASP A 339 -3.90 -6.07 17.60
C ASP A 339 -5.04 -6.16 18.61
N HIS A 340 -5.01 -5.37 19.68
CA HIS A 340 -6.09 -5.32 20.65
C HIS A 340 -7.43 -4.92 20.03
N VAL A 341 -7.45 -3.91 19.14
CA VAL A 341 -8.70 -3.39 18.57
C VAL A 341 -9.23 -4.22 17.41
N LEU A 342 -8.37 -4.61 16.46
CA LEU A 342 -8.77 -5.24 15.20
C LEU A 342 -8.79 -6.77 15.31
N TRP A 343 -7.84 -7.34 16.04
CA TRP A 343 -7.59 -8.77 16.09
C TRP A 343 -7.79 -9.38 17.48
N ASN A 344 -8.28 -8.59 18.44
CA ASN A 344 -8.59 -9.03 19.81
C ASN A 344 -7.40 -9.68 20.53
N GLY A 345 -6.18 -9.22 20.25
CA GLY A 345 -4.94 -9.72 20.88
C GLY A 345 -4.36 -10.99 20.25
N GLU A 346 -4.98 -11.53 19.19
CA GLU A 346 -4.55 -12.80 18.59
C GLU A 346 -3.14 -12.77 17.98
N LEU A 347 -2.60 -11.60 17.61
CA LEU A 347 -1.30 -11.53 16.96
C LEU A 347 -0.15 -11.65 17.97
N LEU A 348 -0.23 -10.94 19.10
CA LEU A 348 0.86 -10.86 20.07
C LEU A 348 0.76 -11.88 21.22
N ASP A 349 -0.35 -12.61 21.31
CA ASP A 349 -0.52 -13.75 22.23
C ASP A 349 0.12 -15.06 21.72
N LEU A 350 0.76 -15.04 20.53
CA LEU A 350 1.49 -16.14 19.89
C LEU A 350 2.95 -16.24 20.37
#